data_AF-A0A524GDP9-F1
#
_entry.id   AF-A0A524GDP9-F1
#
_cell.length_a   1.000
_cell.length_b   1.000
_cell.length_c   1.000
_cell.angle_alpha   90.00
_cell.angle_beta   90.00
_cell.angle_gamma   90.00
#
_symmetry.space_group_name_H-M   'P 1'
#
loop_
_entity.id
_entity.type
_entity.pdbx_description
1 polymer ?
#
loop_
_entity_poly.entity_id
_entity_poly.type
_entity_poly.pdbx_seq_one_letter_code
_entity_poly.pdbx_strand_id
1 'polypeptide(L)'
;MKITLCIGEDAESSGCSWAEVEKVVRRWASTYAVSLPHLCFAPQGGMAITLDLQTDDLLSAIHELHSDLYDLQVNFTTVSVD
;
A
#
# COMPACT_ATOMS: atom_id res chain seq x y z
N MET A 1 8.66 1.02 12.79
CA MET A 1 9.35 1.80 11.72
C MET A 1 8.27 2.45 10.88
N LYS A 2 8.24 3.77 10.78
CA LYS A 2 7.14 4.45 10.13
C LYS A 2 7.42 4.56 8.64
N ILE A 3 6.50 4.08 7.82
CA ILE A 3 6.61 4.17 6.37
C ILE A 3 5.41 4.87 5.75
N THR A 4 5.66 5.54 4.62
CA THR A 4 4.60 6.06 3.76
C THR A 4 4.72 5.44 2.37
N LEU A 5 3.64 4.79 1.92
CA LEU A 5 3.50 4.21 0.59
C LEU A 5 2.53 5.04 -0.22
N CYS A 6 2.92 5.43 -1.44
CA CYS A 6 2.04 6.08 -2.40
C CYS A 6 1.66 5.07 -3.47
N ILE A 7 0.40 4.65 -3.47
CA ILE A 7 -0.21 3.78 -4.47
C ILE A 7 -0.83 4.62 -5.58
N GLY A 8 -0.51 4.30 -6.82
CA GLY A 8 -1.08 4.90 -8.02
C GLY A 8 -1.56 3.83 -8.99
N GLU A 9 -2.45 4.20 -9.90
CA GLU A 9 -2.81 3.35 -11.05
C GLU A 9 -1.56 3.06 -11.89
N ASP A 10 -1.47 1.83 -12.39
CA ASP A 10 -0.46 1.52 -13.38
C ASP A 10 -0.73 2.31 -14.67
N ALA A 11 0.33 2.68 -15.39
CA ALA A 11 0.22 3.49 -16.61
C ALA A 11 -0.62 2.81 -17.70
N GLU A 12 -0.75 1.48 -17.65
CA GLU A 12 -1.53 0.68 -18.60
C GLU A 12 -2.94 0.32 -18.07
N SER A 13 -3.30 0.74 -16.85
CA SER A 13 -4.59 0.38 -16.26
C SER A 13 -5.77 1.13 -16.91
N SER A 14 -6.88 0.41 -17.10
CA SER A 14 -8.14 0.98 -17.60
C SER A 14 -9.08 1.44 -16.48
N GLY A 15 -8.61 1.40 -15.23
CA GLY A 15 -9.36 1.80 -14.05
C GLY A 15 -9.17 0.82 -12.90
N CYS A 16 -8.76 1.33 -11.74
CA CYS A 16 -8.62 0.54 -10.52
C CYS A 16 -9.83 0.64 -9.59
N SER A 17 -10.19 -0.47 -8.95
CA SER A 17 -11.10 -0.47 -7.80
C SER A 17 -10.35 -0.09 -6.52
N TRP A 18 -10.32 1.20 -6.20
CA TRP A 18 -9.71 1.71 -4.96
C TRP A 18 -10.27 1.07 -3.67
N ALA A 19 -11.53 0.61 -3.70
CA ALA A 19 -12.12 -0.12 -2.60
C ALA A 19 -11.49 -1.51 -2.40
N GLU A 20 -11.09 -2.20 -3.47
CA GLU A 20 -10.38 -3.48 -3.36
C GLU A 20 -8.92 -3.25 -2.94
N VAL A 21 -8.28 -2.20 -3.44
CA VAL A 21 -6.93 -1.78 -3.01
C VAL A 21 -6.91 -1.49 -1.51
N GLU A 22 -7.89 -0.73 -1.00
CA GLU A 22 -8.01 -0.45 0.43
C GLU A 22 -8.14 -1.76 1.25
N LYS A 23 -8.95 -2.72 0.80
CA LYS A 23 -9.11 -4.01 1.51
C LYS A 23 -7.80 -4.79 1.58
N VAL A 24 -7.09 -4.89 0.45
CA VAL A 24 -5.79 -5.56 0.37
C VAL A 24 -4.79 -4.90 1.31
N VAL A 25 -4.66 -3.57 1.24
CA VAL A 25 -3.75 -2.80 2.09
C VAL A 25 -4.07 -2.96 3.57
N ARG A 26 -5.35 -2.92 3.95
CA ARG A 26 -5.76 -3.12 5.35
C ARG A 26 -5.45 -4.53 5.83
N ARG A 27 -5.65 -5.54 4.99
CA ARG A 27 -5.31 -6.93 5.31
C ARG A 27 -3.82 -7.09 5.52
N TRP A 28 -3.01 -6.60 4.58
CA TRP A 28 -1.56 -6.61 4.69
C TRP A 28 -1.08 -5.86 5.95
N ALA A 29 -1.59 -4.64 6.18
CA ALA A 29 -1.22 -3.84 7.36
C ALA A 29 -1.64 -4.52 8.67
N SER A 30 -2.74 -5.30 8.70
CA SER A 30 -3.12 -6.05 9.90
C SER A 30 -2.12 -7.14 10.29
N THR A 31 -1.31 -7.61 9.34
CA THR A 31 -0.25 -8.60 9.58
C THR A 31 1.03 -7.95 10.06
N TYR A 32 1.42 -6.82 9.45
CA TYR A 32 2.76 -6.24 9.65
C TYR A 32 2.79 -4.91 10.40
N ALA A 33 1.66 -4.25 10.66
CA ALA A 33 1.62 -2.96 11.32
C ALA A 33 1.27 -3.07 12.80
N VAL A 34 1.88 -2.21 13.62
CA VAL A 34 1.52 -2.05 15.04
C VAL A 34 0.11 -1.44 15.19
N SER A 35 -0.36 -0.73 14.16
CA SER A 35 -1.57 0.09 14.22
C SER A 35 -2.27 0.14 12.87
N LEU A 36 -3.55 0.50 12.90
CA LEU A 36 -4.34 0.67 11.68
C LEU A 36 -3.67 1.69 10.76
N PRO A 37 -3.54 1.38 9.45
CA PRO A 37 -2.93 2.29 8.51
C PRO A 37 -3.80 3.55 8.36
N HIS A 38 -3.15 4.70 8.29
CA HIS A 38 -3.80 5.93 7.89
C HIS A 38 -3.85 5.99 6.36
N LEU A 39 -5.06 5.99 5.79
CA LEU A 39 -5.30 6.02 4.36
C LEU A 39 -5.75 7.43 3.94
N CYS A 40 -5.09 7.98 2.93
CA CYS A 40 -5.43 9.27 2.35
C CYS A 40 -5.59 9.15 0.83
N PHE A 41 -6.80 9.40 0.34
CA PHE A 41 -7.10 9.34 -1.10
C PHE A 41 -6.71 10.65 -1.78
N ALA A 42 -5.90 10.55 -2.84
CA ALA A 42 -5.51 11.70 -3.65
C ALA A 42 -6.60 12.02 -4.69
N PRO A 43 -6.87 13.32 -4.96
CA PRO A 43 -7.92 13.74 -5.90
C PRO A 43 -7.65 13.36 -7.36
N GLN A 44 -6.45 12.88 -7.68
CA GLN A 44 -5.96 12.61 -9.03
C GLN A 44 -5.74 11.11 -9.31
N GLY A 45 -6.40 10.22 -8.56
CA GLY A 45 -6.30 8.78 -8.73
C GLY A 45 -5.07 8.22 -8.01
N GLY A 46 -5.17 8.08 -6.69
CA GLY A 46 -4.07 7.58 -5.86
C GLY A 46 -4.47 7.39 -4.40
N MET A 47 -3.69 6.59 -3.67
CA MET A 47 -3.86 6.39 -2.23
C MET A 47 -2.51 6.43 -1.53
N ALA A 48 -2.35 7.35 -0.58
CA ALA A 48 -1.22 7.37 0.33
C ALA A 48 -1.56 6.61 1.61
N ILE A 49 -0.66 5.74 2.04
CA ILE A 49 -0.80 4.91 3.23
C ILE A 49 0.35 5.26 4.16
N THR A 50 0.05 5.60 5.41
CA THR A 50 1.06 5.76 6.44
C THR A 50 0.80 4.78 7.58
N LEU A 51 1.80 4.00 7.94
CA LEU A 51 1.70 3.00 9.00
C LEU A 51 3.03 2.83 9.74
N ASP A 52 2.95 2.32 10.97
CA ASP A 52 4.13 1.87 11.72
C ASP A 52 4.30 0.36 11.54
N LEU A 53 5.30 -0.04 10.76
CA LEU A 53 5.65 -1.43 10.52
C LEU A 53 6.39 -2.03 11.71
N GLN A 54 5.97 -3.25 12.07
CA GLN A 54 6.56 -4.14 13.05
C GLN A 54 6.96 -5.45 12.37
N THR A 55 7.98 -5.37 11.53
CA THR A 55 8.59 -6.55 10.90
C THR A 55 10.10 -6.39 10.89
N ASP A 56 10.80 -7.49 11.18
CA ASP A 56 12.25 -7.59 11.00
C ASP A 56 12.63 -7.83 9.53
N ASP A 57 11.65 -8.21 8.69
CA ASP A 57 11.82 -8.45 7.25
C ASP A 57 10.89 -7.55 6.42
N LEU A 58 11.36 -6.33 6.19
CA LEU A 58 10.66 -5.35 5.35
C LEU A 58 10.54 -5.82 3.90
N LEU A 59 11.58 -6.47 3.37
CA LEU A 59 11.61 -6.87 1.95
C LEU A 59 10.53 -7.90 1.66
N SER A 60 10.39 -8.92 2.50
CA SER A 60 9.33 -9.91 2.35
C SER A 60 7.94 -9.29 2.48
N ALA A 61 7.75 -8.38 3.45
CA ALA A 61 6.46 -7.70 3.62
C ALA A 61 6.09 -6.83 2.40
N ILE A 62 7.04 -6.11 1.82
CA ILE A 62 6.83 -5.29 0.62
C ILE A 62 6.61 -6.17 -0.63
N HIS A 63 7.32 -7.29 -0.75
CA HIS A 63 7.11 -8.26 -1.82
C HIS A 63 5.71 -8.88 -1.77
N GLU A 64 5.21 -9.22 -0.58
CA GLU A 64 3.84 -9.73 -0.41
C GLU A 64 2.82 -8.68 -0.84
N LEU A 65 2.97 -7.43 -0.37
CA LEU A 65 2.10 -6.33 -0.78
C LEU A 65 2.11 -6.10 -2.29
N HIS A 66 3.29 -6.16 -2.92
CA HIS A 66 3.43 -6.05 -4.37
C HIS A 66 2.72 -7.18 -5.11
N SER A 67 2.85 -8.42 -4.62
CA SER A 67 2.14 -9.55 -5.21
C SER A 67 0.62 -9.41 -5.11
N ASP A 68 0.11 -8.95 -3.97
CA ASP A 68 -1.34 -8.78 -3.76
C ASP A 68 -1.91 -7.61 -4.58
N LEU A 69 -1.13 -6.55 -4.78
CA LEU A 69 -1.55 -5.36 -5.55
C LEU A 69 -1.39 -5.53 -7.06
N TYR A 70 -0.55 -6.45 -7.53
CA TYR A 70 -0.30 -6.69 -8.95
C TYR A 70 -1.57 -7.03 -9.73
N ASP A 71 -2.45 -7.87 -9.14
CA ASP A 71 -3.73 -8.26 -9.77
C ASP A 71 -4.71 -7.08 -9.88
N LEU A 72 -4.52 -6.03 -9.06
CA LEU A 72 -5.34 -4.83 -9.02
C LEU A 72 -4.86 -3.72 -9.96
N GLN A 73 -3.84 -3.98 -10.79
CA GLN A 73 -3.27 -3.03 -11.77
C GLN A 73 -2.85 -1.69 -11.13
N VAL A 74 -2.32 -1.75 -9.91
CA VAL A 74 -1.75 -0.60 -9.22
C VAL A 74 -0.30 -0.85 -8.90
N ASN A 75 0.46 0.24 -8.87
CA ASN A 75 1.84 0.25 -8.45
C ASN A 75 2.00 1.15 -7.24
N PHE A 76 3.07 0.94 -6.47
CA PHE A 76 3.36 1.79 -5.33
C PHE A 76 4.82 2.15 -5.21
N THR A 77 5.07 3.32 -4.63
CA THR A 77 6.40 3.82 -4.32
C THR A 77 6.50 4.11 -2.83
N THR A 78 7.65 3.77 -2.24
CA THR A 78 7.93 4.13 -0.84
C THR A 78 8.48 5.55 -0.82
N VAL A 79 7.84 6.44 -0.06
CA VAL A 79 8.17 7.88 -0.07
C VAL A 79 8.97 8.31 1.15
N SER A 80 8.75 7.67 2.30
CA SER A 80 9.51 7.98 3.52
C SER A 80 9.62 6.76 4.41
N VAL A 81 10.77 6.63 5.07
CA VAL A 81 11.05 5.65 6.12
C VAL A 81 11.67 6.43 7.28
N ASP A 82 10.97 6.46 8.41
CA ASP A 82 11.41 7.10 9.67
C ASP A 82 11.59 6.05 10.78
#